data_AF-A0A1C3H3A3-F1
#
_entry.id   AF-A0A1C3H3A3-F1
#
_cell.length_a   1.000
_cell.length_b   1.000
_cell.length_c   1.000
_cell.angle_alpha   90.00
_cell.angle_beta   90.00
_cell.angle_gamma   90.00
#
_symmetry.space_group_name_H-M   'P 1'
#
loop_
_entity.id
_entity.type
_entity.pdbx_description
1 polymer ?
#
loop_
_entity_poly.entity_id
_entity_poly.type
_entity_poly.pdbx_seq_one_letter_code
_entity_poly.pdbx_strand_id
1 'polypeptide(L)'
;MLYSGIIGTDTSGNVIQNKELIKNIKAKNGFRVLDNTPAFDFLDFDEEKMQPRNGALKNALISIFGDTGFDRGMPANNFLFGEWKNGIRSPGAFDIISNNFAAGAKGDVIAIIPKANPGQVFGATELKALLENGNVTSINGLPRNALLELVKDASNITPDELTNVFNKVKAASAIQIRAAGLHLLNPKSPIDPRAVNKYLDYAGMDMVAFIKEYRKIAIDAIDSLDGEDLKFVQKHLGMGTEFSSGKYKTGKFDKAKHIGKLGLITLGLGLVFAVREAKAAEAAGDHERAKDIMAEWAVGEAGSSAAGAAATFLTTLAGTVLLGLSGPVAAVAGVAVGIVAGIYS
;
A
#
# COMPACT_ATOMS: atom_id res chain seq x y z
N MET A 1 9.37 -7.77 -5.91
CA MET A 1 9.58 -6.65 -4.98
C MET A 1 9.87 -5.40 -5.77
N LEU A 2 9.25 -4.30 -5.38
CA LEU A 2 9.38 -2.96 -5.97
C LEU A 2 9.65 -1.95 -4.86
N TYR A 3 10.21 -0.80 -5.20
CA TYR A 3 10.46 0.26 -4.23
C TYR A 3 10.48 1.62 -4.92
N SER A 4 10.07 2.67 -4.20
CA SER A 4 10.07 4.04 -4.71
C SER A 4 10.05 5.06 -3.56
N GLY A 5 10.70 6.20 -3.78
CA GLY A 5 10.86 7.25 -2.77
C GLY A 5 11.91 6.94 -1.69
N ILE A 6 12.08 7.89 -0.76
CA ILE A 6 13.04 7.80 0.35
C ILE A 6 12.40 7.07 1.54
N ILE A 7 13.16 6.14 2.15
CA ILE A 7 12.77 5.46 3.39
C ILE A 7 13.46 6.23 4.53
N GLY A 8 12.78 7.25 5.09
CA GLY A 8 13.34 8.11 6.16
C GLY A 8 12.84 9.57 6.13
N THR A 9 13.41 10.44 6.97
CA THR A 9 13.22 11.92 6.90
C THR A 9 14.00 12.53 5.73
N ASP A 10 13.87 13.81 5.38
CA ASP A 10 14.40 14.33 4.09
C ASP A 10 15.92 14.64 4.07
N THR A 11 16.70 14.17 5.04
CA THR A 11 18.13 14.52 5.13
C THR A 11 19.00 13.62 4.23
N SER A 12 20.11 14.17 3.74
CA SER A 12 21.10 13.52 2.86
C SER A 12 21.66 12.18 3.37
N GLY A 13 21.47 11.86 4.65
CA GLY A 13 21.78 10.56 5.23
C GLY A 13 20.85 9.41 4.80
N ASN A 14 19.65 9.68 4.27
CA ASN A 14 18.64 8.65 3.98
C ASN A 14 18.74 8.07 2.55
N VAL A 15 19.48 8.72 1.64
CA VAL A 15 19.82 8.15 0.31
C VAL A 15 20.76 6.94 0.47
N ILE A 16 21.69 7.01 1.43
CA ILE A 16 22.61 5.91 1.76
C ILE A 16 21.86 4.70 2.34
N GLN A 17 20.82 4.94 3.14
CA GLN A 17 20.00 3.87 3.72
C GLN A 17 19.16 3.14 2.68
N ASN A 18 18.61 3.84 1.69
CA ASN A 18 17.93 3.18 0.57
C ASN A 18 18.89 2.22 -0.14
N LYS A 19 20.13 2.63 -0.44
CA LYS A 19 21.12 1.79 -1.12
C LYS A 19 21.47 0.53 -0.32
N GLU A 20 21.73 0.67 0.98
CA GLU A 20 22.04 -0.48 1.85
C GLU A 20 20.81 -1.39 2.11
N LEU A 21 19.60 -0.82 2.21
CA LEU A 21 18.38 -1.61 2.38
C LEU A 21 18.13 -2.47 1.14
N ILE A 22 18.21 -1.84 -0.03
CA ILE A 22 18.06 -2.49 -1.31
C ILE A 22 19.15 -3.53 -1.53
N LYS A 23 20.41 -3.27 -1.14
CA LYS A 23 21.48 -4.28 -1.14
C LYS A 23 21.16 -5.50 -0.26
N ASN A 24 20.68 -5.27 0.96
CA ASN A 24 20.27 -6.35 1.87
C ASN A 24 19.10 -7.16 1.33
N ILE A 25 18.17 -6.52 0.61
CA ILE A 25 17.05 -7.18 -0.07
C ILE A 25 17.55 -7.99 -1.28
N LYS A 26 18.42 -7.42 -2.12
CA LYS A 26 19.02 -8.12 -3.28
C LYS A 26 19.76 -9.39 -2.87
N ALA A 27 20.40 -9.36 -1.70
CA ALA A 27 21.13 -10.50 -1.15
C ALA A 27 20.23 -11.64 -0.62
N LYS A 28 18.91 -11.43 -0.52
CA LYS A 28 17.96 -12.46 -0.06
C LYS A 28 17.49 -13.32 -1.23
N ASN A 29 17.73 -14.63 -1.12
CA ASN A 29 17.17 -15.61 -2.03
C ASN A 29 15.63 -15.66 -1.91
N GLY A 30 14.94 -15.87 -3.03
CA GLY A 30 13.49 -16.05 -3.08
C GLY A 30 12.69 -14.81 -3.53
N PHE A 31 13.31 -13.64 -3.65
CA PHE A 31 12.65 -12.44 -4.17
C PHE A 31 13.12 -12.10 -5.57
N ARG A 32 12.16 -11.84 -6.47
CA ARG A 32 12.42 -11.18 -7.74
C ARG A 32 12.55 -9.67 -7.49
N VAL A 33 13.72 -9.10 -7.77
CA VAL A 33 14.07 -7.68 -7.58
C VAL A 33 14.45 -7.07 -8.93
N LEU A 34 13.91 -5.89 -9.26
CA LEU A 34 14.09 -5.22 -10.56
C LEU A 34 15.57 -5.06 -10.93
N ASP A 35 16.36 -4.61 -9.97
CA ASP A 35 17.79 -4.34 -10.16
C ASP A 35 18.64 -5.57 -10.45
N ASN A 36 18.13 -6.78 -10.18
CA ASN A 36 18.85 -8.01 -10.49
C ASN A 36 18.59 -8.48 -11.93
N THR A 37 17.90 -7.67 -12.74
CA THR A 37 17.56 -8.02 -14.12
C THR A 37 18.65 -7.55 -15.10
N PRO A 38 18.94 -8.31 -16.17
CA PRO A 38 19.86 -7.87 -17.21
C PRO A 38 19.44 -6.54 -17.88
N ALA A 39 18.14 -6.27 -17.92
CA ALA A 39 17.61 -5.04 -18.48
C ALA A 39 17.97 -3.81 -17.61
N PHE A 40 17.88 -3.94 -16.28
CA PHE A 40 18.30 -2.88 -15.37
C PHE A 40 19.82 -2.67 -15.41
N ASP A 41 20.60 -3.75 -15.43
CA ASP A 41 22.07 -3.70 -15.60
C ASP A 41 22.49 -3.02 -16.92
N PHE A 42 21.74 -3.27 -18.00
CA PHE A 42 21.96 -2.60 -19.27
C PHE A 42 21.77 -1.08 -19.20
N LEU A 43 20.74 -0.61 -18.46
CA LEU A 43 20.46 0.82 -18.26
C LEU A 43 21.25 1.45 -17.10
N ASP A 44 22.14 0.71 -16.43
CA ASP A 44 22.82 1.17 -15.22
C ASP A 44 23.45 2.56 -15.40
N PHE A 45 23.23 3.42 -14.41
CA PHE A 45 23.50 4.85 -14.48
C PHE A 45 24.36 5.29 -13.28
N ASP A 46 25.46 5.97 -13.56
CA ASP A 46 26.33 6.56 -12.55
C ASP A 46 25.76 7.91 -12.12
N GLU A 47 25.08 7.95 -10.96
CA GLU A 47 24.54 9.18 -10.37
C GLU A 47 25.62 10.20 -10.02
N GLU A 48 26.86 9.78 -9.73
CA GLU A 48 27.95 10.71 -9.37
C GLU A 48 28.53 11.38 -10.61
N LYS A 49 28.68 10.60 -11.70
CA LYS A 49 29.20 11.10 -12.98
C LYS A 49 28.10 11.59 -13.92
N MET A 50 26.83 11.45 -13.51
CA MET A 50 25.65 11.73 -14.31
C MET A 50 25.78 11.15 -15.74
N GLN A 51 25.98 9.84 -15.88
CA GLN A 51 26.08 9.19 -17.20
C GLN A 51 25.82 7.67 -17.13
N PRO A 52 25.46 7.00 -18.25
CA PRO A 52 25.37 5.55 -18.28
C PRO A 52 26.72 4.88 -17.97
N ARG A 53 26.70 3.80 -17.18
CA ARG A 53 27.87 2.95 -16.90
C ARG A 53 28.20 2.05 -18.08
N ASN A 54 27.17 1.63 -18.83
CA ASN A 54 27.34 0.90 -20.07
C ASN A 54 27.83 1.84 -21.19
N GLY A 55 29.09 1.67 -21.61
CA GLY A 55 29.71 2.50 -22.64
C GLY A 55 29.03 2.40 -24.01
N ALA A 56 28.47 1.24 -24.37
CA ALA A 56 27.74 1.08 -25.63
C ALA A 56 26.44 1.87 -25.62
N LEU A 57 25.69 1.82 -24.50
CA LEU A 57 24.49 2.64 -24.32
C LEU A 57 24.83 4.14 -24.34
N LYS A 58 25.88 4.56 -23.62
CA LYS A 58 26.36 5.95 -23.63
C LYS A 58 26.63 6.44 -25.05
N ASN A 59 27.40 5.68 -25.83
CA ASN A 59 27.75 6.05 -27.20
C ASN A 59 26.53 6.09 -28.12
N ALA A 60 25.58 5.17 -27.96
CA ALA A 60 24.33 5.18 -28.72
C ALA A 60 23.49 6.43 -28.41
N LEU A 61 23.36 6.80 -27.13
CA LEU A 61 22.62 8.00 -26.73
C LEU A 61 23.27 9.28 -27.27
N ILE A 62 24.60 9.40 -27.21
CA ILE A 62 25.35 10.52 -27.79
C ILE A 62 25.14 10.57 -29.32
N SER A 63 25.16 9.41 -29.99
CA SER A 63 24.94 9.37 -31.45
C SER A 63 23.53 9.80 -31.87
N ILE A 64 22.51 9.55 -31.04
CA ILE A 64 21.11 9.86 -31.34
C ILE A 64 20.76 11.30 -30.95
N PHE A 65 21.18 11.72 -29.76
CA PHE A 65 20.76 12.98 -29.15
C PHE A 65 21.82 14.09 -29.22
N GLY A 66 23.03 13.76 -29.66
CA GLY A 66 24.20 14.63 -29.57
C GLY A 66 24.89 14.54 -28.21
N ASP A 67 26.12 15.07 -28.13
CA ASP A 67 26.89 15.16 -26.89
C ASP A 67 26.45 16.36 -26.04
N THR A 68 25.18 16.37 -25.65
CA THR A 68 24.57 17.44 -24.86
C THR A 68 24.68 17.21 -23.35
N GLY A 69 25.36 16.13 -22.93
CA GLY A 69 25.37 15.64 -21.56
C GLY A 69 24.11 14.85 -21.17
N PHE A 70 24.11 14.32 -19.95
CA PHE A 70 23.03 13.50 -19.39
C PHE A 70 22.44 14.10 -18.11
N ASP A 71 22.61 15.41 -17.90
CA ASP A 71 21.96 16.13 -16.82
C ASP A 71 20.44 16.14 -16.97
N ARG A 72 19.73 16.34 -15.85
CA ARG A 72 18.27 16.41 -15.85
C ARG A 72 17.78 17.50 -16.81
N GLY A 73 16.84 17.15 -17.68
CA GLY A 73 16.30 18.04 -18.71
C GLY A 73 16.98 17.92 -20.06
N MET A 74 18.14 17.26 -20.15
CA MET A 74 18.79 16.97 -21.44
C MET A 74 18.05 15.84 -22.18
N PRO A 75 18.04 15.82 -23.53
CA PRO A 75 17.29 14.84 -24.30
C PRO A 75 17.63 13.38 -23.95
N ALA A 76 18.92 13.05 -23.77
CA ALA A 76 19.34 11.71 -23.38
C ALA A 76 18.89 11.32 -21.97
N ASN A 77 18.88 12.27 -21.02
CA ASN A 77 18.36 12.03 -19.67
C ASN A 77 16.83 11.84 -19.69
N ASN A 78 16.11 12.72 -20.40
CA ASN A 78 14.66 12.63 -20.55
C ASN A 78 14.23 11.32 -21.23
N PHE A 79 15.01 10.81 -22.19
CA PHE A 79 14.79 9.50 -22.79
C PHE A 79 14.92 8.37 -21.75
N LEU A 80 15.94 8.41 -20.89
CA LEU A 80 16.15 7.36 -19.88
C LEU A 80 15.11 7.42 -18.76
N PHE A 81 14.90 8.60 -18.17
CA PHE A 81 14.16 8.78 -16.92
C PHE A 81 12.75 9.36 -17.10
N GLY A 82 12.36 9.66 -18.33
CA GLY A 82 11.12 10.33 -18.66
C GLY A 82 11.24 11.85 -18.64
N GLU A 83 10.33 12.52 -19.34
CA GLU A 83 10.29 13.98 -19.46
C GLU A 83 9.12 14.55 -18.66
N TRP A 84 9.32 15.71 -18.01
CA TRP A 84 8.24 16.45 -17.38
C TRP A 84 7.87 17.67 -18.21
N LYS A 85 6.60 17.77 -18.65
CA LYS A 85 6.04 18.92 -19.35
C LYS A 85 4.71 19.31 -18.70
N ASN A 86 4.60 20.57 -18.27
CA ASN A 86 3.40 21.11 -17.62
C ASN A 86 2.88 20.24 -16.46
N GLY A 87 3.79 19.69 -15.65
CA GLY A 87 3.44 18.80 -14.53
C GLY A 87 3.08 17.37 -14.93
N ILE A 88 3.07 17.04 -16.22
CA ILE A 88 2.80 15.70 -16.75
C ILE A 88 4.12 15.03 -17.08
N ARG A 89 4.31 13.80 -16.59
CA ARG A 89 5.49 12.99 -16.89
C ARG A 89 5.22 12.05 -18.07
N SER A 90 6.06 12.10 -19.09
CA SER A 90 6.12 11.10 -20.15
C SER A 90 7.08 9.96 -19.74
N PRO A 91 6.75 8.69 -20.00
CA PRO A 91 7.58 7.56 -19.63
C PRO A 91 8.92 7.54 -20.39
N GLY A 92 9.98 7.11 -19.72
CA GLY A 92 11.30 6.87 -20.29
C GLY A 92 11.66 5.39 -20.39
N ALA A 93 12.91 5.09 -20.73
CA ALA A 93 13.42 3.72 -20.86
C ALA A 93 13.30 2.93 -19.54
N PHE A 94 13.55 3.56 -18.39
CA PHE A 94 13.35 2.91 -17.08
C PHE A 94 11.89 2.51 -16.84
N ASP A 95 10.92 3.29 -17.30
CA ASP A 95 9.49 2.93 -17.20
C ASP A 95 9.17 1.66 -17.97
N ILE A 96 9.73 1.49 -19.17
CA ILE A 96 9.48 0.31 -20.00
C ILE A 96 9.95 -0.95 -19.28
N ILE A 97 11.15 -0.91 -18.69
CA ILE A 97 11.71 -2.05 -17.96
C ILE A 97 10.92 -2.30 -16.68
N SER A 98 10.59 -1.26 -15.93
CA SER A 98 9.75 -1.33 -14.73
C SER A 98 8.36 -1.91 -15.03
N ASN A 99 7.73 -1.50 -16.14
CA ASN A 99 6.45 -2.02 -16.60
C ASN A 99 6.55 -3.52 -16.89
N ASN A 100 7.53 -3.93 -17.70
CA ASN A 100 7.74 -5.34 -18.05
C ASN A 100 8.06 -6.18 -16.81
N PHE A 101 8.80 -5.59 -15.87
CA PHE A 101 9.08 -6.24 -14.61
C PHE A 101 7.80 -6.46 -13.80
N ALA A 102 6.98 -5.43 -13.59
CA ALA A 102 5.70 -5.52 -12.88
C ALA A 102 4.71 -6.47 -13.57
N ALA A 103 4.59 -6.41 -14.89
CA ALA A 103 3.74 -7.31 -15.69
C ALA A 103 4.16 -8.79 -15.58
N GLY A 104 5.44 -9.07 -15.30
CA GLY A 104 5.95 -10.41 -15.05
C GLY A 104 5.82 -10.90 -13.60
N ALA A 105 5.27 -10.09 -12.68
CA ALA A 105 5.10 -10.48 -11.28
C ALA A 105 4.05 -11.58 -11.10
N LYS A 106 4.15 -12.35 -10.01
CA LYS A 106 3.19 -13.40 -9.62
C LYS A 106 3.09 -13.47 -8.11
N GLY A 107 1.91 -13.83 -7.60
CA GLY A 107 1.65 -13.92 -6.16
C GLY A 107 1.69 -12.55 -5.48
N ASP A 108 2.22 -12.52 -4.26
CA ASP A 108 2.26 -11.31 -3.45
C ASP A 108 3.41 -10.40 -3.85
N VAL A 109 3.08 -9.13 -4.04
CA VAL A 109 4.03 -8.09 -4.41
C VAL A 109 4.31 -7.20 -3.21
N ILE A 110 5.56 -7.17 -2.79
CA ILE A 110 6.05 -6.25 -1.77
C ILE A 110 6.53 -4.96 -2.44
N ALA A 111 5.98 -3.82 -2.03
CA ALA A 111 6.33 -2.48 -2.45
C ALA A 111 6.78 -1.61 -1.26
N ILE A 112 8.04 -1.15 -1.27
CA ILE A 112 8.53 -0.18 -0.28
C ILE A 112 8.33 1.23 -0.80
N ILE A 113 7.26 1.91 -0.36
CA ILE A 113 6.84 3.19 -0.96
C ILE A 113 6.36 4.28 0.04
N PRO A 114 6.88 4.39 1.28
CA PRO A 114 6.29 5.24 2.32
C PRO A 114 6.27 6.74 1.94
N LYS A 115 7.21 7.19 1.10
CA LYS A 115 7.31 8.57 0.62
C LYS A 115 7.37 8.66 -0.90
N ALA A 116 6.89 7.63 -1.58
CA ALA A 116 6.80 7.66 -3.04
C ALA A 116 5.83 8.76 -3.50
N ASN A 117 6.05 9.24 -4.73
CA ASN A 117 5.19 10.17 -5.44
C ASN A 117 4.41 9.39 -6.52
N PRO A 118 3.08 9.57 -6.64
CA PRO A 118 2.25 8.84 -7.61
C PRO A 118 2.62 9.12 -9.07
N GLY A 119 3.19 10.28 -9.39
CA GLY A 119 3.66 10.63 -10.73
C GLY A 119 5.02 10.04 -11.11
N GLN A 120 5.67 9.29 -10.22
CA GLN A 120 6.94 8.61 -10.49
C GLN A 120 6.71 7.16 -10.95
N VAL A 121 7.77 6.51 -11.43
CA VAL A 121 7.74 5.17 -12.08
C VAL A 121 6.83 4.16 -11.38
N PHE A 122 6.93 3.99 -10.05
CA PHE A 122 6.05 3.05 -9.34
C PHE A 122 4.56 3.39 -9.50
N GLY A 123 4.17 4.64 -9.24
CA GLY A 123 2.77 5.06 -9.27
C GLY A 123 2.22 5.18 -10.68
N ALA A 124 2.99 5.76 -11.60
CA ALA A 124 2.56 6.03 -12.97
C ALA A 124 2.63 4.80 -13.90
N THR A 125 3.52 3.85 -13.60
CA THR A 125 3.84 2.75 -14.52
C THR A 125 3.66 1.38 -13.86
N GLU A 126 4.39 1.09 -12.78
CA GLU A 126 4.43 -0.26 -12.20
C GLU A 126 3.10 -0.67 -11.58
N LEU A 127 2.45 0.24 -10.83
CA LEU A 127 1.20 -0.04 -10.15
C LEU A 127 0.09 -0.40 -11.15
N LYS A 128 0.00 0.32 -12.26
CA LYS A 128 -0.96 0.01 -13.33
C LYS A 128 -0.73 -1.40 -13.88
N ALA A 129 0.52 -1.74 -14.20
CA ALA A 129 0.88 -3.07 -14.68
C ALA A 129 0.57 -4.19 -13.67
N LEU A 130 0.76 -3.94 -12.36
CA LEU A 130 0.38 -4.89 -11.31
C LEU A 130 -1.15 -5.08 -11.22
N LEU A 131 -1.90 -3.98 -11.34
CA LEU A 131 -3.36 -4.03 -11.33
C LEU A 131 -3.92 -4.71 -12.57
N GLU A 132 -3.24 -4.66 -13.72
CA GLU A 132 -3.65 -5.36 -14.94
C GLU A 132 -3.24 -6.84 -14.94
N ASN A 133 -2.25 -7.22 -14.13
CA ASN A 133 -1.72 -8.58 -14.09
C ASN A 133 -2.55 -9.53 -13.20
N GLY A 134 -3.30 -10.44 -13.83
CA GLY A 134 -4.13 -11.44 -13.16
C GLY A 134 -3.38 -12.49 -12.32
N ASN A 135 -2.05 -12.59 -12.43
CA ASN A 135 -1.24 -13.49 -11.59
C ASN A 135 -0.83 -12.87 -10.25
N VAL A 136 -1.07 -11.57 -10.04
CA VAL A 136 -0.80 -10.87 -8.78
C VAL A 136 -1.97 -11.07 -7.83
N THR A 137 -1.69 -11.56 -6.62
CA THR A 137 -2.71 -11.83 -5.58
C THR A 137 -2.91 -10.63 -4.66
N SER A 138 -1.81 -10.01 -4.23
CA SER A 138 -1.84 -8.84 -3.34
C SER A 138 -0.67 -7.89 -3.58
N ILE A 139 -0.80 -6.66 -3.12
CA ILE A 139 0.27 -5.67 -3.03
C ILE A 139 0.35 -5.21 -1.58
N ASN A 140 1.46 -5.49 -0.89
CA ASN A 140 1.64 -5.22 0.55
C ASN A 140 0.55 -5.84 1.43
N GLY A 141 0.10 -7.05 1.11
CA GLY A 141 -1.00 -7.70 1.82
C GLY A 141 -2.38 -7.11 1.52
N LEU A 142 -2.48 -6.09 0.65
CA LEU A 142 -3.75 -5.60 0.14
C LEU A 142 -4.13 -6.41 -1.11
N PRO A 143 -5.25 -7.16 -1.07
CA PRO A 143 -5.65 -8.01 -2.18
C PRO A 143 -5.90 -7.21 -3.46
N ARG A 144 -5.38 -7.67 -4.60
CA ARG A 144 -5.49 -6.97 -5.89
C ARG A 144 -6.95 -6.63 -6.24
N ASN A 145 -7.87 -7.56 -6.03
CA ASN A 145 -9.28 -7.34 -6.32
C ASN A 145 -9.90 -6.23 -5.45
N ALA A 146 -9.48 -6.07 -4.20
CA ALA A 146 -9.94 -4.96 -3.35
C ALA A 146 -9.34 -3.61 -3.77
N LEU A 147 -8.17 -3.61 -4.42
CA LEU A 147 -7.60 -2.40 -5.02
C LEU A 147 -8.36 -2.01 -6.29
N LEU A 148 -8.77 -2.99 -7.10
CA LEU A 148 -9.59 -2.77 -8.29
C LEU A 148 -11.02 -2.29 -7.98
N GLU A 149 -11.54 -2.53 -6.77
CA GLU A 149 -12.81 -1.94 -6.33
C GLU A 149 -12.76 -0.40 -6.20
N LEU A 150 -11.56 0.20 -6.17
CA LEU A 150 -11.36 1.65 -6.14
C LEU A 150 -11.37 2.30 -7.53
N VAL A 151 -11.46 1.49 -8.59
CA VAL A 151 -11.47 1.96 -9.98
C VAL A 151 -12.81 1.62 -10.62
N LYS A 152 -13.34 2.52 -11.46
CA LYS A 152 -14.63 2.31 -12.12
C LYS A 152 -14.53 1.28 -13.25
N ASP A 153 -13.44 1.31 -13.99
CA ASP A 153 -13.16 0.43 -15.11
C ASP A 153 -11.69 -0.02 -15.06
N ALA A 154 -11.48 -1.31 -14.77
CA ALA A 154 -10.15 -1.90 -14.70
C ALA A 154 -9.42 -1.93 -16.06
N SER A 155 -10.15 -1.78 -17.18
CA SER A 155 -9.56 -1.70 -18.52
C SER A 155 -9.12 -0.28 -18.90
N ASN A 156 -9.56 0.75 -18.15
CA ASN A 156 -9.27 2.14 -18.40
C ASN A 156 -9.14 2.94 -17.09
N ILE A 157 -8.10 2.64 -16.31
CA ILE A 157 -7.83 3.30 -15.03
C ILE A 157 -7.34 4.73 -15.29
N THR A 158 -8.06 5.71 -14.76
CA THR A 158 -7.69 7.13 -14.85
C THR A 158 -6.51 7.48 -13.92
N PRO A 159 -5.77 8.57 -14.15
CA PRO A 159 -4.68 9.01 -13.27
C PRO A 159 -5.10 9.24 -11.81
N ASP A 160 -6.30 9.78 -11.59
CA ASP A 160 -6.83 10.04 -10.24
C ASP A 160 -7.19 8.74 -9.52
N GLU A 161 -7.83 7.79 -10.20
CA GLU A 161 -8.11 6.46 -9.67
C GLU A 161 -6.82 5.71 -9.33
N LEU A 162 -5.82 5.75 -10.22
CA LEU A 162 -4.51 5.15 -9.97
C LEU A 162 -3.82 5.80 -8.76
N THR A 163 -3.95 7.11 -8.59
CA THR A 163 -3.45 7.85 -7.42
C THR A 163 -4.15 7.41 -6.12
N ASN A 164 -5.46 7.16 -6.15
CA ASN A 164 -6.19 6.65 -5.00
C ASN A 164 -5.72 5.26 -4.58
N VAL A 165 -5.54 4.35 -5.56
CA VAL A 165 -4.98 3.01 -5.30
C VAL A 165 -3.56 3.12 -4.75
N PHE A 166 -2.73 3.96 -5.37
CA PHE A 166 -1.37 4.22 -4.95
C PHE A 166 -1.32 4.68 -3.48
N ASN A 167 -2.17 5.62 -3.09
CA ASN A 167 -2.19 6.15 -1.73
C ASN A 167 -2.59 5.09 -0.70
N LYS A 168 -3.46 4.14 -1.07
CA LYS A 168 -3.82 3.02 -0.20
C LYS A 168 -2.66 2.05 0.00
N VAL A 169 -1.94 1.69 -1.06
CA VAL A 169 -0.72 0.86 -0.96
C VAL A 169 0.36 1.59 -0.17
N LYS A 170 0.52 2.90 -0.38
CA LYS A 170 1.46 3.75 0.36
C LYS A 170 1.17 3.77 1.85
N ALA A 171 -0.10 3.87 2.24
CA ALA A 171 -0.50 3.83 3.64
C ALA A 171 -0.20 2.47 4.31
N ALA A 172 -0.46 1.35 3.62
CA ALA A 172 -0.08 0.02 4.11
C ALA A 172 1.45 -0.10 4.28
N SER A 173 2.21 0.33 3.28
CA SER A 173 3.68 0.37 3.35
C SER A 173 4.19 1.19 4.52
N ALA A 174 3.56 2.33 4.84
CA ALA A 174 3.96 3.20 5.94
C ALA A 174 3.82 2.51 7.31
N ILE A 175 2.67 1.84 7.56
CA ILE A 175 2.46 1.08 8.80
C ILE A 175 3.46 -0.07 8.91
N GLN A 176 3.64 -0.86 7.84
CA GLN A 176 4.52 -2.03 7.86
C GLN A 176 6.00 -1.65 8.10
N ILE A 177 6.46 -0.54 7.52
CA ILE A 177 7.81 0.01 7.75
C ILE A 177 7.98 0.45 9.21
N ARG A 178 6.95 1.10 9.76
CA ARG A 178 6.98 1.56 11.15
C ARG A 178 6.99 0.39 12.12
N ALA A 179 6.10 -0.58 11.91
CA ALA A 179 6.03 -1.83 12.67
C ALA A 179 7.33 -2.65 12.63
N ALA A 180 8.01 -2.65 11.48
CA ALA A 180 9.29 -3.32 11.31
C ALA A 180 10.46 -2.58 11.97
N GLY A 181 10.28 -1.31 12.36
CA GLY A 181 11.33 -0.45 12.88
C GLY A 181 12.23 0.16 11.80
N LEU A 182 11.88 0.02 10.51
CA LEU A 182 12.65 0.60 9.40
C LEU A 182 12.60 2.14 9.37
N HIS A 183 11.64 2.76 10.06
CA HIS A 183 11.58 4.20 10.24
C HIS A 183 12.64 4.75 11.23
N LEU A 184 13.21 3.89 12.09
CA LEU A 184 14.22 4.24 13.09
C LEU A 184 15.64 4.17 12.54
N LEU A 185 15.80 3.90 11.25
CA LEU A 185 17.12 3.80 10.64
C LEU A 185 17.85 5.14 10.77
N ASN A 186 19.01 5.09 11.41
CA ASN A 186 19.91 6.22 11.59
C ASN A 186 20.97 6.19 10.48
N PRO A 187 21.23 7.30 9.76
CA PRO A 187 22.24 7.34 8.68
C PRO A 187 23.64 6.90 9.10
N LYS A 188 23.93 6.94 10.40
CA LYS A 188 25.23 6.58 10.99
C LYS A 188 25.29 5.15 11.51
N SER A 189 24.20 4.38 11.43
CA SER A 189 24.13 3.01 11.94
C SER A 189 23.82 2.02 10.82
N PRO A 190 24.43 0.82 10.82
CA PRO A 190 24.05 -0.25 9.90
C PRO A 190 22.56 -0.58 10.02
N ILE A 191 21.93 -0.91 8.89
CA ILE A 191 20.54 -1.37 8.86
C ILE A 191 20.45 -2.70 9.62
N ASP A 192 19.57 -2.79 10.61
CA ASP A 192 19.31 -4.05 11.30
C ASP A 192 18.67 -5.05 10.32
N PRO A 193 19.35 -6.16 9.95
CA PRO A 193 18.78 -7.14 9.03
C PRO A 193 17.48 -7.76 9.54
N ARG A 194 17.25 -7.74 10.87
CA ARG A 194 16.00 -8.21 11.49
C ARG A 194 14.84 -7.27 11.18
N ALA A 195 15.07 -5.97 11.06
CA ALA A 195 14.04 -5.00 10.67
C ALA A 195 13.64 -5.22 9.20
N VAL A 196 14.60 -5.52 8.32
CA VAL A 196 14.32 -5.86 6.92
C VAL A 196 13.48 -7.14 6.83
N ASN A 197 13.85 -8.19 7.58
CA ASN A 197 13.07 -9.43 7.63
C ASN A 197 11.64 -9.18 8.11
N LYS A 198 11.48 -8.48 9.24
CA LYS A 198 10.15 -8.15 9.76
C LYS A 198 9.31 -7.42 8.73
N TYR A 199 9.88 -6.46 8.01
CA TYR A 199 9.15 -5.77 6.97
C TYR A 199 8.71 -6.71 5.85
N LEU A 200 9.60 -7.58 5.36
CA LEU A 200 9.26 -8.55 4.32
C LEU A 200 8.16 -9.51 4.79
N ASP A 201 8.22 -9.96 6.05
CA ASP A 201 7.21 -10.81 6.66
C ASP A 201 5.86 -10.08 6.76
N TYR A 202 5.86 -8.84 7.27
CA TYR A 202 4.64 -8.05 7.45
C TYR A 202 4.01 -7.61 6.12
N ALA A 203 4.83 -7.28 5.12
CA ALA A 203 4.37 -6.84 3.80
C ALA A 203 3.99 -8.00 2.87
N GLY A 204 4.53 -9.20 3.12
CA GLY A 204 4.14 -10.43 2.44
C GLY A 204 2.91 -11.11 3.06
N MET A 205 2.51 -10.71 4.26
CA MET A 205 1.31 -11.22 4.93
C MET A 205 0.06 -10.45 4.47
N ASP A 206 -1.08 -11.12 4.40
CA ASP A 206 -2.37 -10.45 4.26
C ASP A 206 -2.53 -9.37 5.34
N MET A 207 -3.00 -8.17 4.94
CA MET A 207 -3.02 -7.02 5.85
C MET A 207 -3.91 -7.26 7.08
N VAL A 208 -4.96 -8.08 6.97
CA VAL A 208 -5.81 -8.48 8.12
C VAL A 208 -5.01 -9.34 9.06
N ALA A 209 -4.37 -10.38 8.53
CA ALA A 209 -3.55 -11.28 9.32
C ALA A 209 -2.45 -10.50 10.04
N PHE A 210 -1.80 -9.56 9.35
CA PHE A 210 -0.79 -8.69 9.95
C PHE A 210 -1.35 -7.89 11.14
N ILE A 211 -2.48 -7.18 10.97
CA ILE A 211 -3.09 -6.40 12.06
C ILE A 211 -3.59 -7.31 13.20
N LYS A 212 -4.06 -8.52 12.89
CA LYS A 212 -4.61 -9.44 13.89
C LYS A 212 -3.51 -10.10 14.72
N GLU A 213 -2.52 -10.69 14.05
CA GLU A 213 -1.43 -11.43 14.68
C GLU A 213 -0.43 -10.50 15.37
N TYR A 214 -0.18 -9.33 14.78
CA TYR A 214 0.76 -8.33 15.31
C TYR A 214 0.05 -7.10 15.85
N ARG A 215 -1.18 -7.25 16.39
CA ARG A 215 -2.04 -6.14 16.86
C ARG A 215 -1.30 -5.06 17.64
N LYS A 216 -0.55 -5.44 18.68
CA LYS A 216 0.18 -4.47 19.50
C LYS A 216 1.20 -3.69 18.67
N ILE A 217 1.95 -4.37 17.82
CA ILE A 217 2.99 -3.76 16.97
C ILE A 217 2.33 -2.85 15.92
N ALA A 218 1.21 -3.26 15.33
CA ALA A 218 0.47 -2.45 14.38
C ALA A 218 -0.09 -1.16 15.02
N ILE A 219 -0.64 -1.26 16.24
CA ILE A 219 -1.10 -0.10 17.01
C ILE A 219 0.06 0.83 17.34
N ASP A 220 1.16 0.31 17.91
CA ASP A 220 2.34 1.10 18.26
C ASP A 220 2.93 1.79 17.01
N ALA A 221 2.90 1.12 15.85
CA ALA A 221 3.33 1.69 14.58
C ALA A 221 2.46 2.87 14.14
N ILE A 222 1.14 2.77 14.31
CA ILE A 222 0.20 3.84 13.97
C ILE A 222 0.34 5.00 14.96
N ASP A 223 0.46 4.73 16.25
CA ASP A 223 0.63 5.74 17.29
C ASP A 223 1.94 6.52 17.15
N SER A 224 2.95 5.90 16.53
CA SER A 224 4.22 6.56 16.22
C SER A 224 4.17 7.48 14.98
N LEU A 225 3.08 7.46 14.20
CA LEU A 225 2.90 8.34 13.04
C LEU A 225 2.87 9.81 13.49
N ASP A 226 3.52 10.68 12.72
CA ASP A 226 3.35 12.12 12.93
C ASP A 226 1.95 12.56 12.46
N GLY A 227 1.56 13.80 12.77
CA GLY A 227 0.20 14.27 12.52
C GLY A 227 -0.22 14.28 11.05
N GLU A 228 0.71 14.35 10.09
CA GLU A 228 0.39 14.33 8.66
C GLU A 228 0.33 12.89 8.15
N ASP A 229 1.33 12.08 8.47
CA ASP A 229 1.37 10.66 8.12
C ASP A 229 0.17 9.90 8.72
N LEU A 230 -0.22 10.24 9.96
CA LEU A 230 -1.37 9.65 10.64
C LEU A 230 -2.67 9.97 9.92
N LYS A 231 -2.89 11.24 9.57
CA LYS A 231 -4.07 11.65 8.80
C LYS A 231 -4.10 10.98 7.42
N PHE A 232 -2.94 10.86 6.78
CA PHE A 232 -2.82 10.20 5.48
C PHE A 232 -3.19 8.72 5.57
N VAL A 233 -2.64 8.01 6.56
CA VAL A 233 -2.93 6.60 6.82
C VAL A 233 -4.40 6.41 7.18
N GLN A 234 -4.93 7.22 8.10
CA GLN A 234 -6.34 7.19 8.49
C GLN A 234 -7.27 7.36 7.28
N LYS A 235 -7.03 8.36 6.44
CA LYS A 235 -7.83 8.61 5.24
C LYS A 235 -7.85 7.42 4.28
N HIS A 236 -6.68 6.87 3.93
CA HIS A 236 -6.60 5.91 2.82
C HIS A 236 -6.82 4.46 3.24
N LEU A 237 -6.59 4.15 4.52
CA LEU A 237 -6.96 2.86 5.11
C LEU A 237 -8.37 2.89 5.73
N GLY A 238 -9.07 4.02 5.65
CA GLY A 238 -10.41 4.18 6.20
C GLY A 238 -10.45 3.98 7.72
N MET A 239 -9.40 4.45 8.41
CA MET A 239 -9.36 4.48 9.86
C MET A 239 -9.99 5.78 10.39
N GLY A 240 -10.90 5.68 11.36
CA GLY A 240 -11.55 6.83 11.98
C GLY A 240 -10.59 7.75 12.75
N THR A 241 -11.02 9.00 12.99
CA THR A 241 -10.26 10.04 13.70
C THR A 241 -10.06 9.75 15.20
N GLU A 242 -10.81 8.81 15.77
CA GLU A 242 -10.69 8.37 17.17
C GLU A 242 -9.42 7.56 17.45
N PHE A 243 -8.69 7.11 16.41
CA PHE A 243 -7.36 6.54 16.55
C PHE A 243 -6.34 7.59 17.07
N SER A 244 -6.67 8.88 16.97
CA SER A 244 -5.78 9.98 17.34
C SER A 244 -6.47 10.96 18.29
N SER A 245 -6.73 10.57 19.53
CA SER A 245 -6.96 11.57 20.59
C SER A 245 -6.59 11.06 21.98
N GLY A 246 -5.28 11.03 22.29
CA GLY A 246 -4.72 11.42 23.61
C GLY A 246 -5.40 11.00 24.92
N LYS A 247 -6.23 9.95 24.96
CA LYS A 247 -6.86 9.39 26.17
C LYS A 247 -6.19 8.11 26.65
N TYR A 248 -5.13 7.67 25.99
CA TYR A 248 -4.22 6.64 26.50
C TYR A 248 -3.03 7.32 27.15
N LYS A 249 -3.25 7.89 28.34
CA LYS A 249 -2.13 8.28 29.20
C LYS A 249 -1.38 7.00 29.58
N THR A 250 -0.11 6.96 29.21
CA THR A 250 0.92 6.04 29.70
C THR A 250 0.99 6.12 31.22
N GLY A 251 0.15 5.34 31.91
CA GLY A 251 0.07 5.33 33.35
C GLY A 251 -0.90 4.26 33.83
N LYS A 252 -0.35 3.10 34.21
CA LYS A 252 -1.02 1.89 34.71
C LYS A 252 -1.85 1.12 33.67
N PHE A 253 -1.14 0.25 32.96
CA PHE A 253 -1.72 -0.94 32.34
C PHE A 253 -2.33 -1.84 33.42
N ASP A 254 -3.63 -1.70 33.67
CA ASP A 254 -4.40 -2.71 34.39
C ASP A 254 -4.80 -3.81 33.40
N LYS A 255 -4.02 -4.90 33.40
CA LYS A 255 -4.00 -5.96 32.38
C LYS A 255 -5.28 -6.79 32.26
N ALA A 256 -6.38 -6.49 32.94
CA ALA A 256 -7.50 -7.43 33.05
C ALA A 256 -8.89 -6.91 32.63
N LYS A 257 -9.10 -5.60 32.44
CA LYS A 257 -10.48 -5.07 32.28
C LYS A 257 -10.77 -4.30 31.01
N HIS A 258 -9.78 -3.99 30.17
CA HIS A 258 -9.96 -3.20 28.94
C HIS A 258 -9.50 -3.92 27.66
N ILE A 259 -9.15 -5.20 27.76
CA ILE A 259 -8.80 -6.05 26.60
C ILE A 259 -10.00 -6.24 25.65
N GLY A 260 -11.24 -6.08 26.15
CA GLY A 260 -12.46 -6.30 25.36
C GLY A 260 -12.97 -5.12 24.50
N LYS A 261 -12.35 -3.93 24.54
CA LYS A 261 -12.90 -2.73 23.86
C LYS A 261 -11.92 -1.97 22.95
N LEU A 262 -10.76 -2.54 22.66
CA LEU A 262 -9.64 -1.87 21.98
C LEU A 262 -9.31 -2.53 20.61
N GLY A 263 -10.32 -2.95 19.87
CA GLY A 263 -10.15 -3.61 18.59
C GLY A 263 -11.12 -3.07 17.54
N LEU A 264 -10.89 -1.86 17.04
CA LEU A 264 -11.65 -1.31 15.93
C LEU A 264 -10.71 -1.00 14.77
N ILE A 265 -10.59 -1.97 13.88
CA ILE A 265 -10.26 -1.70 12.48
C ILE A 265 -11.54 -1.07 11.92
N THR A 266 -11.52 0.25 11.74
CA THR A 266 -12.71 1.08 11.49
C THR A 266 -13.25 0.94 10.06
N LEU A 267 -14.49 1.43 9.86
CA LEU A 267 -15.34 1.40 8.65
C LEU A 267 -14.71 0.94 7.32
N GLY A 268 -13.62 1.52 6.83
CA GLY A 268 -13.11 1.20 5.48
C GLY A 268 -12.42 -0.16 5.37
N LEU A 269 -11.44 -0.44 6.21
CA LEU A 269 -10.78 -1.75 6.28
C LEU A 269 -11.68 -2.76 7.00
N GLY A 270 -12.29 -2.36 8.12
CA GLY A 270 -13.15 -3.22 8.94
C GLY A 270 -14.31 -3.80 8.14
N LEU A 271 -14.98 -2.98 7.33
CA LEU A 271 -16.09 -3.42 6.48
C LEU A 271 -15.61 -4.31 5.34
N VAL A 272 -14.53 -3.94 4.64
CA VAL A 272 -13.98 -4.77 3.55
C VAL A 272 -13.61 -6.15 4.08
N PHE A 273 -13.12 -6.23 5.32
CA PHE A 273 -12.76 -7.48 5.97
C PHE A 273 -13.98 -8.27 6.48
N ALA A 274 -14.95 -7.61 7.12
CA ALA A 274 -16.20 -8.24 7.51
C ALA A 274 -16.97 -8.79 6.29
N VAL A 275 -17.01 -8.05 5.19
CA VAL A 275 -17.65 -8.49 3.93
C VAL A 275 -16.95 -9.71 3.34
N ARG A 276 -15.62 -9.79 3.42
CA ARG A 276 -14.85 -10.95 2.94
C ARG A 276 -15.09 -12.20 3.79
N GLU A 277 -15.01 -12.06 5.10
CA GLU A 277 -15.27 -13.16 6.03
C GLU A 277 -16.73 -13.63 5.93
N ALA A 278 -17.68 -12.70 5.80
CA ALA A 278 -19.09 -13.02 5.59
C ALA A 278 -19.34 -13.73 4.25
N LYS A 279 -18.71 -13.28 3.15
CA LYS A 279 -18.79 -13.98 1.85
C LYS A 279 -18.21 -15.39 1.90
N ALA A 280 -17.13 -15.60 2.65
CA ALA A 280 -16.52 -16.93 2.82
C ALA A 280 -17.45 -17.85 3.64
N ALA A 281 -18.07 -17.35 4.71
CA ALA A 281 -19.07 -18.09 5.48
C ALA A 281 -20.31 -18.43 4.64
N GLU A 282 -20.81 -17.49 3.83
CA GLU A 282 -21.93 -17.71 2.91
C GLU A 282 -21.60 -18.79 1.87
N ALA A 283 -20.38 -18.75 1.29
CA ALA A 283 -19.91 -19.75 0.33
C ALA A 283 -19.76 -21.15 0.96
N ALA A 284 -19.58 -21.22 2.27
CA ALA A 284 -19.57 -22.47 3.04
C ALA A 284 -20.98 -22.93 3.48
N GLY A 285 -22.05 -22.18 3.14
CA GLY A 285 -23.43 -22.45 3.55
C GLY A 285 -23.76 -22.01 4.98
N ASP A 286 -22.86 -21.30 5.66
CA ASP A 286 -23.03 -20.81 7.03
C ASP A 286 -23.57 -19.37 7.04
N HIS A 287 -24.85 -19.26 6.70
CA HIS A 287 -25.55 -17.98 6.56
C HIS A 287 -25.69 -17.21 7.88
N GLU A 288 -25.80 -17.91 9.01
CA GLU A 288 -25.89 -17.26 10.33
C GLU A 288 -24.54 -16.68 10.74
N ARG A 289 -23.44 -17.40 10.49
CA ARG A 289 -22.11 -16.85 10.75
C ARG A 289 -21.80 -15.64 9.88
N ALA A 290 -22.24 -15.62 8.62
CA ALA A 290 -22.10 -14.46 7.74
C ALA A 290 -22.80 -13.21 8.29
N LYS A 291 -24.01 -13.36 8.86
CA LYS A 291 -24.74 -12.29 9.53
C LYS A 291 -24.03 -11.83 10.81
N ASP A 292 -23.58 -12.78 11.63
CA ASP A 292 -22.88 -12.50 12.89
C ASP A 292 -21.62 -11.69 12.66
N ILE A 293 -20.80 -12.05 11.67
CA ILE A 293 -19.57 -11.31 11.32
C ILE A 293 -19.89 -9.84 10.99
N MET A 294 -20.93 -9.62 10.18
CA MET A 294 -21.30 -8.27 9.79
C MET A 294 -21.98 -7.49 10.93
N ALA A 295 -22.75 -8.17 11.79
CA ALA A 295 -23.36 -7.58 12.97
C ALA A 295 -22.30 -7.24 14.03
N GLU A 296 -21.32 -8.11 14.26
CA GLU A 296 -20.15 -7.90 15.11
C GLU A 296 -19.37 -6.66 14.66
N TRP A 297 -19.12 -6.53 13.34
CA TRP A 297 -18.53 -5.33 12.75
C TRP A 297 -19.39 -4.09 13.05
N ALA A 298 -20.69 -4.12 12.72
CA ALA A 298 -21.56 -2.96 12.87
C ALA A 298 -21.76 -2.53 14.33
N VAL A 299 -21.89 -3.49 15.27
CA VAL A 299 -21.97 -3.22 16.71
C VAL A 299 -20.65 -2.65 17.23
N GLY A 300 -19.52 -3.15 16.74
CA GLY A 300 -18.21 -2.57 17.03
C GLY A 300 -18.13 -1.10 16.61
N GLU A 301 -18.58 -0.78 15.39
CA GLU A 301 -18.52 0.57 14.81
C GLU A 301 -19.56 1.54 15.39
N ALA A 302 -20.74 1.06 15.79
CA ALA A 302 -21.81 1.88 16.41
C ALA A 302 -21.40 2.53 17.74
N GLY A 303 -20.32 2.05 18.37
CA GLY A 303 -19.69 2.68 19.54
C GLY A 303 -18.79 3.88 19.22
N SER A 304 -18.57 4.21 17.95
CA SER A 304 -17.70 5.30 17.46
C SER A 304 -18.49 6.38 16.70
N SER A 305 -17.86 7.51 16.38
CA SER A 305 -18.42 8.63 15.58
C SER A 305 -18.91 8.27 14.16
N ALA A 306 -18.73 7.01 13.72
CA ALA A 306 -19.27 6.41 12.50
C ALA A 306 -20.71 5.88 12.60
N ALA A 307 -21.41 6.14 13.73
CA ALA A 307 -22.70 5.54 14.08
C ALA A 307 -23.78 5.55 12.97
N GLY A 308 -23.80 6.52 12.06
CA GLY A 308 -24.84 6.60 11.01
C GLY A 308 -24.82 5.45 10.00
N ALA A 309 -23.63 5.05 9.54
CA ALA A 309 -23.48 3.97 8.55
C ALA A 309 -23.74 2.59 9.17
N ALA A 310 -23.19 2.36 10.38
CA ALA A 310 -23.40 1.14 11.15
C ALA A 310 -24.86 0.99 11.61
N ALA A 311 -25.52 2.07 12.03
CA ALA A 311 -26.93 2.07 12.38
C ALA A 311 -27.82 1.75 11.17
N THR A 312 -27.53 2.32 10.00
CA THR A 312 -28.25 2.01 8.75
C THR A 312 -28.11 0.53 8.36
N PHE A 313 -26.92 -0.04 8.57
CA PHE A 313 -26.69 -1.47 8.36
C PHE A 313 -27.52 -2.33 9.34
N LEU A 314 -27.45 -2.05 10.65
CA LEU A 314 -28.20 -2.78 11.67
C LEU A 314 -29.73 -2.69 11.46
N THR A 315 -30.25 -1.53 11.08
CA THR A 315 -31.68 -1.36 10.78
C THR A 315 -32.09 -2.11 9.51
N THR A 316 -31.24 -2.13 8.48
CA THR A 316 -31.48 -2.90 7.25
C THR A 316 -31.44 -4.41 7.52
N LEU A 317 -30.51 -4.89 8.34
CA LEU A 317 -30.45 -6.30 8.77
C LEU A 317 -31.68 -6.68 9.59
N ALA A 318 -32.05 -5.88 10.59
CA ALA A 318 -33.24 -6.11 11.39
C ALA A 318 -34.52 -6.12 10.52
N GLY A 319 -34.60 -5.24 9.51
CA GLY A 319 -35.72 -5.19 8.57
C GLY A 319 -35.77 -6.36 7.58
N THR A 320 -34.62 -6.90 7.16
CA THR A 320 -34.53 -8.01 6.19
C THR A 320 -34.63 -9.39 6.84
N VAL A 321 -34.21 -9.55 8.11
CA VAL A 321 -34.39 -10.78 8.90
C VAL A 321 -35.88 -11.14 9.07
N LEU A 322 -36.77 -10.15 9.06
CA LEU A 322 -38.22 -10.38 9.12
C LEU A 322 -38.84 -10.99 7.84
N LEU A 323 -38.11 -11.05 6.72
CA LEU A 323 -38.66 -11.46 5.42
C LEU A 323 -38.10 -12.77 4.84
N GLY A 324 -37.28 -13.51 5.60
CA GLY A 324 -36.96 -14.92 5.29
C GLY A 324 -36.27 -15.21 3.95
N LEU A 325 -35.73 -14.19 3.24
CA LEU A 325 -35.06 -14.38 1.96
C LEU A 325 -33.55 -14.57 2.15
N SER A 326 -32.98 -15.50 1.39
CA SER A 326 -31.55 -15.77 1.20
C SER A 326 -30.80 -14.64 0.46
N GLY A 327 -31.26 -13.39 0.63
CA GLY A 327 -30.64 -12.16 0.10
C GLY A 327 -29.76 -11.32 1.05
N PRO A 328 -29.19 -11.79 2.19
CA PRO A 328 -28.35 -10.95 3.04
C PRO A 328 -27.12 -10.38 2.32
N VAL A 329 -26.44 -11.17 1.47
CA VAL A 329 -25.18 -10.75 0.83
C VAL A 329 -25.37 -9.66 -0.23
N ALA A 330 -26.50 -9.65 -0.94
CA ALA A 330 -26.81 -8.61 -1.91
C ALA A 330 -27.14 -7.26 -1.23
N ALA A 331 -27.86 -7.31 -0.11
CA ALA A 331 -28.12 -6.13 0.73
C ALA A 331 -26.83 -5.62 1.40
N VAL A 332 -25.97 -6.53 1.88
CA VAL A 332 -24.64 -6.25 2.45
C VAL A 332 -23.72 -5.58 1.42
N ALA A 333 -23.69 -6.06 0.18
CA ALA A 333 -22.92 -5.44 -0.89
C ALA A 333 -23.46 -4.04 -1.25
N GLY A 334 -24.78 -3.87 -1.31
CA GLY A 334 -25.41 -2.58 -1.60
C GLY A 334 -25.15 -1.50 -0.54
N VAL A 335 -25.23 -1.87 0.75
CA VAL A 335 -24.94 -0.95 1.87
C VAL A 335 -23.43 -0.65 1.94
N ALA A 336 -22.56 -1.64 1.72
CA ALA A 336 -21.13 -1.42 1.71
C ALA A 336 -20.68 -0.51 0.55
N VAL A 337 -21.23 -0.69 -0.64
CA VAL A 337 -20.98 0.18 -1.80
C VAL A 337 -21.49 1.60 -1.54
N GLY A 338 -22.66 1.77 -0.91
CA GLY A 338 -23.20 3.09 -0.57
C GLY A 338 -22.38 3.85 0.48
N ILE A 339 -21.88 3.15 1.51
CA ILE A 339 -21.02 3.73 2.55
C ILE A 339 -19.65 4.11 1.98
N VAL A 340 -19.04 3.21 1.18
CA VAL A 340 -17.77 3.48 0.50
C VAL A 340 -17.92 4.66 -0.45
N ALA A 341 -18.96 4.69 -1.29
CA ALA A 341 -19.21 5.79 -2.21
C ALA A 341 -19.41 7.14 -1.50
N GLY A 342 -20.11 7.18 -0.36
CA GLY A 342 -20.34 8.40 0.41
C GLY A 342 -19.14 8.89 1.23
N ILE A 343 -18.16 8.03 1.52
CA ILE A 343 -16.91 8.41 2.20
C ILE A 343 -15.88 8.98 1.20
N TYR A 344 -15.94 8.56 -0.06
CA TYR A 344 -15.02 9.00 -1.12
C TYR A 344 -15.59 10.09 -2.06
N SER A 345 -16.83 10.54 -1.84
CA SER A 345 -17.47 11.70 -2.52
C SER A 345 -17.21 13.02 -1.82
#